data_AF-A0AAD5TYA4-F1
#
_entry.id   AF-A0AAD5TYA4-F1
#
_cell.length_a   1.000
_cell.length_b   1.000
_cell.length_c   1.000
_cell.angle_alpha   90.00
_cell.angle_beta   90.00
_cell.angle_gamma   90.00
#
_symmetry.space_group_name_H-M   'P 1'
#
loop_
_entity.id
_entity.type
_entity.pdbx_description
1 polymer ?
#
loop_
_entity_poly.entity_id
_entity_poly.type
_entity_poly.pdbx_seq_one_letter_code
_entity_poly.pdbx_strand_id
1 'polypeptide(L)'
;MTKQMHAVTIAEVPLRTNKAVFGVRFQNWMVNEGPKRIFLTLWILANIGYFAYSWWALWTDKNLTTFRSILGWALPTARGAANLLNFNCAAILFTVCRNLISILRTTFLNKLVPFDKNITFHIVIAWCIAFWSYVHCVAHYFNYLYVQQALTDDNGVMRTAVSLALLSGPGLTGQVITIAFFLMITSAVEGVRRKYFEIFWFTHHLFIVFFGATLIHGSFCFIKGDSGDPCRGGATFWKWWVPSAFIFIVERILREVKGRRKTYISKVVQHPSKVVEVQITKPSCKTEAGQYIFLCCPEIAAYEWHPFTLTSSPHEPFISVHIRVVGDWTTKFAERLGCRFGKDDKPRHNTLPYVMVDGPYGSASEDVFDYEVAILVGAGIGVTPFASILKTIWYRLSQPNGLKLLKKVYFIWSCREQSAFEWFQDLLKTLEEDIRQNGPKFQNFLSINSFLTAKMSSDNAHNIYLQEADEENDLDAITGLRARTFFGRPNFDEIFKKVRSTHRGTDVGVFFCGPKVVSGKLHIACNTWTEAEPGGTRFFYGKENF
;
A
#
# COMPACT_ATOMS: atom_id res chain seq x y z
N MET A 1 65.73 -24.05 15.26
CA MET A 1 64.71 -23.03 14.94
C MET A 1 63.39 -23.72 14.67
N THR A 2 62.59 -23.92 15.71
CA THR A 2 61.30 -24.62 15.70
C THR A 2 60.18 -23.58 15.59
N LYS A 3 59.43 -23.58 14.49
CA LYS A 3 58.29 -22.68 14.27
C LYS A 3 57.05 -23.22 15.00
N GLN A 4 56.55 -22.45 15.97
CA GLN A 4 55.23 -22.63 16.57
C GLN A 4 54.13 -22.39 15.52
N MET A 5 53.26 -23.37 15.32
CA MET A 5 51.94 -23.18 14.69
C MET A 5 50.98 -22.65 15.76
N HIS A 6 50.49 -21.42 15.59
CA HIS A 6 49.32 -20.95 16.34
C HIS A 6 48.06 -21.57 15.73
N ALA A 7 47.50 -22.56 16.42
CA ALA A 7 46.14 -23.01 16.17
C ALA A 7 45.16 -21.93 16.65
N VAL A 8 44.34 -21.41 15.72
CA VAL A 8 43.21 -20.54 16.06
C VAL A 8 42.12 -21.42 16.66
N THR A 9 41.91 -21.31 17.96
CA THR A 9 40.80 -21.95 18.67
C THR A 9 39.49 -21.34 18.17
N ILE A 10 38.77 -22.06 17.31
CA ILE A 10 37.38 -21.73 17.00
C ILE A 10 36.59 -22.07 18.27
N ALA A 11 36.12 -21.04 18.99
CA ALA A 11 35.24 -21.24 20.13
C ALA A 11 34.00 -22.01 19.66
N GLU A 12 33.77 -23.20 20.22
CA GLU A 12 32.55 -23.96 20.01
C GLU A 12 31.36 -23.11 20.46
N VAL A 13 30.50 -22.75 19.50
CA VAL A 13 29.23 -22.09 19.79
C VAL A 13 28.35 -23.13 20.50
N PRO A 14 27.88 -22.87 21.74
CA PRO A 14 27.10 -23.85 22.48
C PRO A 14 25.81 -24.17 21.71
N LEU A 15 25.48 -25.46 21.62
CA LEU A 15 24.25 -25.95 21.00
C LEU A 15 23.03 -25.27 21.67
N ARG A 16 22.34 -24.42 20.91
CA ARG A 16 21.16 -23.67 21.37
C ARG A 16 20.10 -24.63 21.91
N THR A 17 19.60 -24.36 23.12
CA THR A 17 18.44 -25.05 23.69
C THR A 17 17.16 -24.70 22.92
N ASN A 18 16.19 -25.63 22.82
CA ASN A 18 14.93 -25.42 22.08
C ASN A 18 14.14 -24.17 22.53
N LYS A 19 14.24 -23.76 23.82
CA LYS A 19 13.63 -22.52 24.33
C LYS A 19 14.34 -21.26 23.81
N ALA A 20 15.67 -21.26 23.71
CA ALA A 20 16.44 -20.20 23.08
C ALA A 20 16.12 -20.10 21.57
N VAL A 21 15.94 -21.25 20.90
CA VAL A 21 15.53 -21.31 19.49
C VAL A 21 14.17 -20.67 19.25
N PHE A 22 13.19 -20.87 20.15
CA PHE A 22 11.88 -20.23 20.03
C PHE A 22 11.96 -18.71 20.23
N GLY A 23 12.66 -18.24 21.27
CA GLY A 23 12.84 -16.81 21.53
C GLY A 23 13.50 -16.07 20.36
N VAL A 24 14.53 -16.67 19.75
CA VAL A 24 15.21 -16.13 18.57
C VAL A 24 14.31 -16.12 17.35
N ARG A 25 13.58 -17.22 17.09
CA ARG A 25 12.58 -17.27 16.01
C ARG A 25 11.50 -16.21 16.17
N PHE A 26 11.04 -15.98 17.40
CA PHE A 26 10.06 -14.95 17.70
C PHE A 26 10.62 -13.55 17.47
N GLN A 27 11.84 -13.26 17.93
CA GLN A 27 12.50 -11.98 17.69
C GLN A 27 12.72 -11.70 16.19
N ASN A 28 13.15 -12.71 15.41
CA ASN A 28 13.28 -12.59 13.95
C ASN A 28 11.92 -12.32 13.28
N TRP A 29 10.88 -13.04 13.71
CA TRP A 29 9.52 -12.82 13.21
C TRP A 29 8.98 -11.43 13.55
N MET A 30 9.32 -10.90 14.73
CA MET A 30 8.92 -9.56 15.17
C MET A 30 9.45 -8.43 14.29
N VAL A 31 10.53 -8.63 13.52
CA VAL A 31 11.11 -7.60 12.65
C VAL A 31 10.16 -7.20 11.52
N ASN A 32 9.59 -8.17 10.79
CA ASN A 32 8.76 -7.89 9.61
C ASN A 32 7.29 -8.33 9.77
N GLU A 33 7.02 -9.39 10.54
CA GLU A 33 5.69 -9.98 10.67
C GLU A 33 4.93 -9.54 11.92
N GLY A 34 5.66 -9.25 13.00
CA GLY A 34 5.10 -8.96 14.32
C GLY A 34 4.08 -7.83 14.33
N PRO A 35 4.48 -6.57 14.05
CA PRO A 35 3.59 -5.42 14.20
C PRO A 35 2.26 -5.57 13.45
N LYS A 36 2.30 -5.99 12.18
CA LYS A 36 1.08 -6.15 11.37
C LYS A 36 0.17 -7.27 11.86
N ARG A 37 0.73 -8.40 12.33
CA ARG A 37 -0.06 -9.54 12.83
C ARG A 37 -0.60 -9.29 14.22
N ILE A 38 0.18 -8.66 15.10
CA ILE A 38 -0.27 -8.26 16.44
C ILE A 38 -1.43 -7.27 16.31
N PHE A 39 -1.27 -6.22 15.50
CA PHE A 39 -2.34 -5.25 15.25
C PHE A 39 -3.62 -5.92 14.71
N LEU A 40 -3.50 -6.80 13.71
CA LEU A 40 -4.64 -7.53 13.17
C LEU A 40 -5.29 -8.46 14.22
N THR A 41 -4.48 -9.14 15.03
CA THR A 41 -4.98 -10.04 16.08
C THR A 41 -5.73 -9.24 17.15
N LEU A 42 -5.18 -8.11 17.60
CA LEU A 42 -5.85 -7.20 18.53
C LEU A 42 -7.16 -6.67 17.95
N TRP A 43 -7.19 -6.34 16.65
CA TRP A 43 -8.42 -5.93 15.97
C TRP A 43 -9.50 -7.02 15.98
N ILE A 44 -9.12 -8.26 15.65
CA ILE A 44 -10.04 -9.40 15.67
C ILE A 44 -10.54 -9.68 17.09
N LEU A 45 -9.65 -9.67 18.08
CA LEU A 45 -10.01 -9.84 19.49
C LEU A 45 -10.94 -8.73 19.99
N ALA A 46 -10.72 -7.48 19.57
CA ALA A 46 -11.62 -6.37 19.89
C ALA A 46 -13.02 -6.59 19.30
N ASN A 47 -13.12 -7.09 18.06
CA ASN A 47 -14.41 -7.43 17.46
C ASN A 47 -15.11 -8.58 18.22
N ILE A 48 -14.40 -9.67 18.51
CA ILE A 48 -14.98 -10.82 19.22
C ILE A 48 -15.40 -10.43 20.64
N GLY A 49 -14.51 -9.73 21.36
CA GLY A 49 -14.77 -9.26 22.72
C GLY A 49 -15.95 -8.29 22.78
N TYR A 50 -16.04 -7.35 21.84
CA TYR A 50 -17.17 -6.41 21.80
C TYR A 50 -18.49 -7.11 21.44
N PHE A 51 -18.46 -8.14 20.58
CA PHE A 51 -19.64 -8.93 20.28
C PHE A 51 -20.08 -9.75 21.50
N ALA A 52 -19.17 -10.46 22.15
CA ALA A 52 -19.47 -11.26 23.34
C ALA A 52 -20.02 -10.40 24.47
N TYR A 53 -19.41 -9.23 24.72
CA TYR A 53 -19.91 -8.26 25.68
C TYR A 53 -21.31 -7.76 25.31
N SER A 54 -21.52 -7.30 24.06
CA SER A 54 -22.81 -6.78 23.60
C SER A 54 -23.91 -7.84 23.68
N TRP A 55 -23.59 -9.08 23.28
CA TRP A 55 -24.49 -10.22 23.36
C TRP A 55 -24.90 -10.49 24.80
N TRP A 56 -23.92 -10.63 25.71
CA TRP A 56 -24.16 -10.94 27.11
C TRP A 56 -24.97 -9.85 27.81
N ALA A 57 -24.62 -8.59 27.56
CA ALA A 57 -25.34 -7.43 28.10
C ALA A 57 -26.81 -7.44 27.67
N LEU A 58 -27.09 -7.69 26.38
CA LEU A 58 -28.47 -7.77 25.87
C LEU A 58 -29.21 -9.02 26.34
N TRP A 59 -28.49 -10.13 26.52
CA TRP A 59 -29.08 -11.36 27.05
C TRP A 59 -29.49 -11.22 28.51
N THR A 60 -28.81 -10.39 29.31
CA THR A 60 -29.07 -10.23 30.75
C THR A 60 -29.87 -8.98 31.10
N ASP A 61 -30.18 -8.12 30.12
CA ASP A 61 -30.96 -6.90 30.34
C ASP A 61 -32.38 -7.21 30.81
N LYS A 62 -32.75 -6.61 31.95
CA LYS A 62 -34.08 -6.76 32.56
C LYS A 62 -35.16 -5.98 31.81
N ASN A 63 -34.81 -4.97 31.03
CA ASN A 63 -35.77 -4.16 30.28
C ASN A 63 -36.17 -4.77 28.92
N LEU A 64 -35.58 -5.90 28.54
CA LEU A 64 -35.85 -6.60 27.28
C LEU A 64 -36.45 -7.99 27.53
N THR A 65 -37.00 -8.26 28.72
CA THR A 65 -37.55 -9.57 29.08
C THR A 65 -38.67 -10.02 28.15
N THR A 66 -39.63 -9.16 27.83
CA THR A 66 -40.75 -9.51 26.94
C THR A 66 -40.26 -9.75 25.52
N PHE A 67 -39.47 -8.82 24.97
CA PHE A 67 -38.91 -8.97 23.62
C PHE A 67 -38.00 -10.20 23.49
N ARG A 68 -37.18 -10.50 24.51
CA ARG A 68 -36.32 -11.68 24.54
C ARG A 68 -37.11 -12.97 24.67
N SER A 69 -38.24 -12.98 25.37
CA SER A 69 -39.12 -14.15 25.44
C SER A 69 -39.69 -14.54 24.07
N ILE A 70 -39.90 -13.56 23.18
CA ILE A 70 -40.41 -13.77 21.82
C ILE A 70 -39.26 -14.06 20.84
N LEU A 71 -38.21 -13.24 20.85
CA LEU A 71 -37.15 -13.27 19.84
C LEU A 71 -35.98 -14.20 20.19
N GLY A 72 -35.89 -14.65 21.45
CA GLY A 72 -34.86 -15.57 21.93
C GLY A 72 -33.44 -15.08 21.65
N TRP A 73 -32.60 -16.00 21.14
CA TRP A 73 -31.19 -15.76 20.81
C TRP A 73 -30.99 -14.82 19.60
N ALA A 74 -31.99 -14.68 18.73
CA ALA A 74 -31.87 -13.90 17.51
C ALA A 74 -31.81 -12.38 17.78
N LEU A 75 -32.38 -11.91 18.90
CA LEU A 75 -32.28 -10.51 19.33
C LEU A 75 -30.84 -10.07 19.68
N PRO A 76 -30.14 -10.69 20.66
CA PRO A 76 -28.77 -10.31 20.98
C PRO A 76 -27.82 -10.58 19.82
N THR A 77 -28.09 -11.56 18.94
CA THR A 77 -27.32 -11.78 17.71
C THR A 77 -27.39 -10.58 16.78
N ALA A 78 -28.62 -10.19 16.43
CA ALA A 78 -28.85 -9.12 15.46
C ALA A 78 -28.28 -7.79 15.95
N ARG A 79 -28.50 -7.48 17.22
CA ARG A 79 -28.04 -6.23 17.85
C ARG A 79 -26.54 -6.22 18.14
N GLY A 80 -25.98 -7.35 18.57
CA GLY A 80 -24.53 -7.53 18.69
C GLY A 80 -23.86 -7.30 17.34
N ALA A 81 -24.31 -7.99 16.29
CA ALA A 81 -23.77 -7.82 14.94
C ALA A 81 -23.93 -6.37 14.42
N ALA A 82 -25.06 -5.70 14.72
CA ALA A 82 -25.25 -4.27 14.39
C ALA A 82 -24.23 -3.36 15.09
N ASN A 83 -23.91 -3.60 16.35
CA ASN A 83 -22.85 -2.86 17.06
C ASN A 83 -21.48 -3.05 16.38
N LEU A 84 -21.21 -4.25 15.88
CA LEU A 84 -19.96 -4.55 15.19
C LEU A 84 -19.91 -3.91 13.81
N LEU A 85 -21.04 -3.82 13.11
CA LEU A 85 -21.16 -3.02 11.89
C LEU A 85 -20.87 -1.55 12.17
N ASN A 86 -21.45 -0.97 13.24
CA ASN A 86 -21.17 0.41 13.64
C ASN A 86 -19.66 0.63 13.89
N PHE A 87 -19.03 -0.26 14.65
CA PHE A 87 -17.61 -0.19 14.98
C PHE A 87 -16.71 -0.26 13.73
N ASN A 88 -16.96 -1.21 12.84
CA ASN A 88 -16.16 -1.37 11.62
C ASN A 88 -16.40 -0.23 10.62
N CYS A 89 -17.64 0.22 10.46
CA CYS A 89 -17.99 1.37 9.62
C CYS A 89 -17.41 2.69 10.13
N ALA A 90 -17.19 2.84 11.45
CA ALA A 90 -16.46 3.99 11.99
C ALA A 90 -14.99 3.99 11.55
N ALA A 91 -14.36 2.82 11.43
CA ALA A 91 -12.95 2.69 11.09
C ALA A 91 -12.67 2.77 9.57
N ILE A 92 -13.58 2.26 8.74
CA ILE A 92 -13.29 2.04 7.31
C ILE A 92 -12.92 3.31 6.54
N LEU A 93 -13.55 4.45 6.82
CA LEU A 93 -13.26 5.71 6.13
C LEU A 93 -11.87 6.27 6.49
N PHE A 94 -11.41 6.07 7.73
CA PHE A 94 -10.07 6.51 8.13
C PHE A 94 -8.96 5.83 7.34
N THR A 95 -9.15 4.57 6.94
CA THR A 95 -8.14 3.82 6.20
C THR A 95 -7.86 4.36 4.80
N VAL A 96 -8.75 5.18 4.25
CA VAL A 96 -8.57 5.82 2.93
C VAL A 96 -8.20 7.30 3.04
N CYS A 97 -8.03 7.81 4.26
CA CYS A 97 -7.61 9.17 4.53
C CYS A 97 -6.09 9.35 4.34
N ARG A 98 -5.63 9.56 3.10
CA ARG A 98 -4.22 9.53 2.71
C ARG A 98 -3.37 10.63 3.35
N ASN A 99 -3.90 11.85 3.46
CA ASN A 99 -3.16 12.95 4.09
C ASN A 99 -2.97 12.67 5.58
N LEU A 100 -4.04 12.24 6.25
CA LEU A 100 -3.99 11.92 7.68
C LEU A 100 -3.03 10.75 7.94
N ILE A 101 -3.11 9.69 7.14
CA ILE A 101 -2.22 8.52 7.26
C ILE A 101 -0.77 8.92 7.03
N SER A 102 -0.50 9.77 6.04
CA SER A 102 0.87 10.26 5.78
C SER A 102 1.41 11.06 6.96
N ILE A 103 0.59 11.88 7.62
CA ILE A 103 0.98 12.62 8.82
C ILE A 103 1.21 11.67 10.01
N LEU A 104 0.29 10.73 10.26
CA LEU A 104 0.42 9.80 11.39
C LEU A 104 1.62 8.87 11.24
N ARG A 105 1.99 8.52 10.01
CA ARG A 105 3.17 7.69 9.70
C ARG A 105 4.49 8.33 10.14
N THR A 106 4.61 9.66 10.18
CA THR A 106 5.85 10.32 10.63
C THR A 106 5.94 10.43 12.16
N THR A 107 4.91 9.99 12.89
CA THR A 107 4.86 10.03 14.36
C THR A 107 5.28 8.70 14.98
N PHE A 108 5.40 8.68 16.33
CA PHE A 108 5.71 7.46 17.08
C PHE A 108 4.66 6.34 16.87
N LEU A 109 3.45 6.68 16.42
CA LEU A 109 2.37 5.72 16.16
C LEU A 109 2.72 4.71 15.07
N ASN A 110 3.61 5.05 14.14
CA ASN A 110 4.04 4.13 13.07
C ASN A 110 4.72 2.85 13.60
N LYS A 111 5.29 2.91 14.81
CA LYS A 111 5.86 1.73 15.48
C LYS A 111 4.79 0.74 15.96
N LEU A 112 3.57 1.22 16.21
CA LEU A 112 2.45 0.44 16.73
C LEU A 112 1.44 0.05 15.65
N VAL A 113 1.16 0.99 14.74
CA VAL A 113 0.15 0.85 13.70
C VAL A 113 0.84 0.85 12.32
N PRO A 114 0.70 -0.21 11.52
CA PRO A 114 1.32 -0.29 10.20
C PRO A 114 0.55 0.54 9.16
N PHE A 115 0.73 1.86 9.19
CA PHE A 115 0.00 2.80 8.34
C PHE A 115 0.19 2.55 6.84
N ASP A 116 1.33 1.99 6.41
CA ASP A 116 1.60 1.61 5.01
C ASP A 116 0.71 0.46 4.50
N LYS A 117 0.02 -0.24 5.42
CA LYS A 117 -0.93 -1.31 5.10
C LYS A 117 -2.38 -0.84 5.20
N ASN A 118 -2.64 0.46 5.24
CA ASN A 118 -3.98 1.03 5.33
C ASN A 118 -4.99 0.43 4.34
N ILE A 119 -4.64 0.27 3.06
CA ILE A 119 -5.55 -0.31 2.06
C ILE A 119 -5.73 -1.82 2.27
N THR A 120 -4.70 -2.52 2.75
CA THR A 120 -4.87 -3.94 3.15
C THR A 120 -5.83 -4.05 4.33
N PHE A 121 -5.70 -3.14 5.30
CA PHE A 121 -6.59 -3.07 6.45
C PHE A 121 -8.01 -2.64 6.06
N HIS A 122 -8.17 -1.72 5.10
CA HIS A 122 -9.48 -1.37 4.51
C HIS A 122 -10.22 -2.62 4.00
N ILE A 123 -9.52 -3.49 3.28
CA ILE A 123 -10.08 -4.75 2.76
C ILE A 123 -10.45 -5.70 3.91
N VAL A 124 -9.61 -5.79 4.95
CA VAL A 124 -9.94 -6.59 6.15
C VAL A 124 -11.20 -6.08 6.83
N ILE A 125 -11.32 -4.77 7.05
CA ILE A 125 -12.53 -4.18 7.64
C ILE A 125 -13.75 -4.44 6.76
N ALA A 126 -13.62 -4.32 5.43
CA ALA A 126 -14.71 -4.63 4.51
C ALA A 126 -15.18 -6.09 4.64
N TRP A 127 -14.26 -7.05 4.82
CA TRP A 127 -14.63 -8.45 5.12
C TRP A 127 -15.26 -8.63 6.49
N CYS A 128 -14.83 -7.88 7.51
CA CYS A 128 -15.52 -7.86 8.82
C CYS A 128 -16.95 -7.34 8.67
N ILE A 129 -17.17 -6.27 7.90
CA ILE A 129 -18.51 -5.74 7.61
C ILE A 129 -19.33 -6.81 6.86
N ALA A 130 -18.77 -7.47 5.84
CA ALA A 130 -19.43 -8.58 5.13
C ALA A 130 -19.90 -9.70 6.07
N PHE A 131 -19.01 -10.16 6.94
CA PHE A 131 -19.32 -11.21 7.90
C PHE A 131 -20.41 -10.78 8.88
N TRP A 132 -20.28 -9.61 9.50
CA TRP A 132 -21.27 -9.13 10.47
C TRP A 132 -22.60 -8.73 9.81
N SER A 133 -22.60 -8.28 8.57
CA SER A 133 -23.82 -8.06 7.78
C SER A 133 -24.55 -9.37 7.56
N TYR A 134 -23.84 -10.44 7.19
CA TYR A 134 -24.44 -11.76 7.05
C TYR A 134 -25.07 -12.23 8.38
N VAL A 135 -24.32 -12.19 9.48
CA VAL A 135 -24.83 -12.58 10.82
C VAL A 135 -26.05 -11.73 11.22
N HIS A 136 -25.99 -10.41 11.00
CA HIS A 136 -27.07 -9.47 11.29
C HIS A 136 -28.33 -9.78 10.48
N CYS A 137 -28.20 -9.95 9.15
CA CYS A 137 -29.31 -10.26 8.27
C CYS A 137 -29.96 -11.59 8.65
N VAL A 138 -29.18 -12.66 8.82
CA VAL A 138 -29.69 -14.00 9.18
C VAL A 138 -30.47 -13.92 10.50
N ALA A 139 -29.90 -13.29 11.53
CA ALA A 139 -30.58 -13.11 12.80
C ALA A 139 -31.90 -12.31 12.67
N HIS A 140 -31.93 -11.27 11.83
CA HIS A 140 -33.17 -10.53 11.56
C HIS A 140 -34.22 -11.37 10.84
N TYR A 141 -33.85 -12.27 9.91
CA TYR A 141 -34.80 -13.19 9.30
C TYR A 141 -35.43 -14.15 10.34
N PHE A 142 -34.64 -14.66 11.30
CA PHE A 142 -35.21 -15.41 12.43
C PHE A 142 -36.13 -14.54 13.29
N ASN A 143 -35.75 -13.29 13.58
CA ASN A 143 -36.61 -12.36 14.31
C ASN A 143 -37.95 -12.14 13.57
N TYR A 144 -37.96 -11.98 12.24
CA TYR A 144 -39.20 -11.84 11.48
C TYR A 144 -40.09 -13.08 11.56
N LEU A 145 -39.51 -14.29 11.55
CA LEU A 145 -40.24 -15.55 11.71
C LEU A 145 -40.84 -15.68 13.11
N TYR A 146 -40.09 -15.35 14.16
CA TYR A 146 -40.59 -15.39 15.54
C TYR A 146 -41.70 -14.35 15.77
N VAL A 147 -41.56 -13.15 15.21
CA VAL A 147 -42.61 -12.11 15.27
C VAL A 147 -43.87 -12.57 14.55
N GLN A 148 -43.74 -13.22 13.38
CA GLN A 148 -44.91 -13.76 12.66
C GLN A 148 -45.66 -14.80 13.51
N GLN A 149 -44.93 -15.67 14.23
CA GLN A 149 -45.54 -16.67 15.11
C GLN A 149 -46.22 -16.04 16.33
N ALA A 150 -45.65 -14.96 16.87
CA ALA A 150 -46.16 -14.28 18.06
C ALA A 150 -47.30 -13.28 17.78
N LEU A 151 -47.34 -12.65 16.60
CA LEU A 151 -48.34 -11.65 16.20
C LEU A 151 -49.45 -12.26 15.32
N THR A 152 -50.01 -13.39 15.75
CA THR A 152 -51.24 -13.91 15.16
C THR A 152 -52.40 -13.02 15.64
N ASP A 153 -52.78 -12.01 14.87
CA ASP A 153 -53.80 -11.01 15.25
C ASP A 153 -55.22 -11.61 15.29
N ASP A 154 -55.98 -11.30 16.34
CA ASP A 154 -57.40 -11.62 16.55
C ASP A 154 -58.33 -10.92 15.50
N ASN A 155 -57.78 -10.00 14.69
CA ASN A 155 -58.49 -9.31 13.60
C ASN A 155 -58.22 -9.88 12.19
N GLY A 156 -57.51 -11.01 12.07
CA GLY A 156 -57.36 -11.74 10.81
C GLY A 156 -56.34 -11.18 9.79
N VAL A 157 -55.56 -10.15 10.13
CA VAL A 157 -54.47 -9.64 9.26
C VAL A 157 -53.12 -10.18 9.72
N MET A 158 -52.68 -11.30 9.14
CA MET A 158 -51.35 -11.86 9.38
C MET A 158 -50.26 -10.99 8.72
N ARG A 159 -49.41 -10.34 9.52
CA ARG A 159 -48.16 -9.75 9.00
C ARG A 159 -47.12 -10.85 8.81
N THR A 160 -47.00 -11.33 7.57
CA THR A 160 -45.99 -12.35 7.22
C THR A 160 -44.57 -11.82 7.42
N ALA A 161 -43.63 -12.71 7.73
CA ALA A 161 -42.21 -12.41 7.84
C ALA A 161 -41.66 -11.74 6.58
N VAL A 162 -42.18 -12.11 5.40
CA VAL A 162 -41.85 -11.48 4.12
C VAL A 162 -42.31 -10.04 4.06
N SER A 163 -43.55 -9.75 4.49
CA SER A 163 -44.04 -8.37 4.53
C SER A 163 -43.26 -7.51 5.52
N LEU A 164 -42.84 -8.07 6.66
CA LEU A 164 -41.95 -7.38 7.60
C LEU A 164 -40.56 -7.14 6.99
N ALA A 165 -39.97 -8.12 6.31
CA ALA A 165 -38.64 -8.01 5.72
C ALA A 165 -38.58 -7.03 4.54
N LEU A 166 -39.68 -6.84 3.79
CA LEU A 166 -39.70 -6.02 2.57
C LEU A 166 -40.40 -4.66 2.74
N LEU A 167 -41.43 -4.56 3.59
CA LEU A 167 -42.29 -3.38 3.68
C LEU A 167 -42.14 -2.62 5.01
N SER A 168 -41.50 -3.20 6.02
CA SER A 168 -41.15 -2.43 7.22
C SER A 168 -40.00 -1.47 6.93
N GLY A 169 -39.94 -0.33 7.64
CA GLY A 169 -38.85 0.64 7.50
C GLY A 169 -37.45 0.02 7.62
N PRO A 170 -37.12 -0.71 8.71
CA PRO A 170 -35.85 -1.42 8.84
C PRO A 170 -35.66 -2.51 7.79
N GLY A 171 -36.72 -3.26 7.45
CA GLY A 171 -36.65 -4.32 6.44
C GLY A 171 -36.24 -3.78 5.07
N LEU A 172 -37.01 -2.82 4.55
CA LEU A 172 -36.76 -2.19 3.24
C LEU A 172 -35.37 -1.54 3.18
N THR A 173 -35.02 -0.72 4.18
CA THR A 173 -33.69 -0.09 4.24
C THR A 173 -32.58 -1.12 4.34
N GLY A 174 -32.79 -2.22 5.08
CA GLY A 174 -31.85 -3.34 5.18
C GLY A 174 -31.59 -4.01 3.83
N GLN A 175 -32.63 -4.21 3.00
CA GLN A 175 -32.46 -4.75 1.63
C GLN A 175 -31.64 -3.80 0.75
N VAL A 176 -31.94 -2.49 0.78
CA VAL A 176 -31.21 -1.48 0.00
C VAL A 176 -29.73 -1.47 0.38
N ILE A 177 -29.43 -1.47 1.69
CA ILE A 177 -28.05 -1.52 2.21
C ILE A 177 -27.34 -2.78 1.73
N THR A 178 -28.00 -3.93 1.85
CA THR A 178 -27.42 -5.24 1.49
C THR A 178 -27.12 -5.34 0.00
N ILE A 179 -28.03 -4.89 -0.87
CA ILE A 179 -27.84 -4.88 -2.32
C ILE A 179 -26.70 -3.94 -2.71
N ALA A 180 -26.69 -2.70 -2.17
CA ALA A 180 -25.61 -1.75 -2.43
C ALA A 180 -24.25 -2.32 -2.02
N PHE A 181 -24.17 -2.92 -0.84
CA PHE A 181 -22.93 -3.50 -0.34
C PHE A 181 -22.48 -4.73 -1.12
N PHE A 182 -23.41 -5.59 -1.53
CA PHE A 182 -23.11 -6.75 -2.38
C PHE A 182 -22.49 -6.33 -3.71
N LEU A 183 -23.06 -5.31 -4.37
CA LEU A 183 -22.52 -4.76 -5.62
C LEU A 183 -21.12 -4.16 -5.42
N MET A 184 -20.89 -3.48 -4.29
CA MET A 184 -19.57 -2.93 -3.96
C MET A 184 -18.51 -4.01 -3.73
N ILE A 185 -18.83 -5.09 -3.01
CA ILE A 185 -17.86 -6.15 -2.69
C ILE A 185 -17.51 -6.94 -3.95
N THR A 186 -18.53 -7.35 -4.72
CA THR A 186 -18.34 -8.22 -5.89
C THR A 186 -17.49 -7.54 -6.96
N SER A 187 -17.68 -6.24 -7.20
CA SER A 187 -16.85 -5.48 -8.13
C SER A 187 -15.42 -5.22 -7.60
N ALA A 188 -15.25 -5.15 -6.28
CA ALA A 188 -13.95 -4.88 -5.64
C ALA A 188 -13.01 -6.10 -5.55
N VAL A 189 -13.50 -7.31 -5.84
CA VAL A 189 -12.67 -8.53 -5.88
C VAL A 189 -11.52 -8.35 -6.89
N GLU A 190 -10.32 -8.81 -6.52
CA GLU A 190 -9.08 -8.55 -7.29
C GLU A 190 -9.18 -8.97 -8.76
N GLY A 191 -9.84 -10.09 -9.06
CA GLY A 191 -10.04 -10.56 -10.44
C GLY A 191 -10.89 -9.61 -11.29
N VAL A 192 -11.96 -9.06 -10.72
CA VAL A 192 -12.85 -8.12 -11.43
C VAL A 192 -12.18 -6.76 -11.54
N ARG A 193 -11.72 -6.18 -10.43
CA ARG A 193 -11.11 -4.86 -10.39
C ARG A 193 -9.90 -4.71 -11.31
N ARG A 194 -9.06 -5.75 -11.45
CA ARG A 194 -7.88 -5.71 -12.33
C ARG A 194 -8.23 -5.66 -13.82
N LYS A 195 -9.37 -6.23 -14.21
CA LYS A 195 -9.82 -6.32 -15.60
C LYS A 195 -10.79 -5.19 -15.97
N TYR A 196 -11.63 -4.79 -15.03
CA TYR A 196 -12.71 -3.82 -15.21
C TYR A 196 -12.68 -2.76 -14.10
N PHE A 197 -11.65 -1.91 -14.11
CA PHE A 197 -11.44 -0.90 -13.07
C PHE A 197 -12.58 0.11 -12.98
N GLU A 198 -13.15 0.53 -14.12
CA GLU A 198 -14.28 1.47 -14.15
C GLU A 198 -15.51 0.91 -13.43
N ILE A 199 -15.87 -0.35 -13.67
CA ILE A 199 -17.00 -1.01 -12.99
C ILE A 199 -16.78 -0.98 -11.48
N PHE A 200 -15.58 -1.35 -11.03
CA PHE A 200 -15.19 -1.23 -9.64
C PHE A 200 -15.38 0.21 -9.14
N TRP A 201 -14.83 1.20 -9.83
CA TRP A 201 -14.84 2.59 -9.39
C TRP A 201 -16.26 3.13 -9.22
N PHE A 202 -17.14 2.96 -10.23
CA PHE A 202 -18.52 3.45 -10.17
C PHE A 202 -19.36 2.73 -9.13
N THR A 203 -19.29 1.39 -9.07
CA THR A 203 -20.06 0.62 -8.07
C THR A 203 -19.56 0.86 -6.65
N HIS A 204 -18.27 1.12 -6.45
CA HIS A 204 -17.74 1.42 -5.12
C HIS A 204 -18.30 2.73 -4.54
N HIS A 205 -18.71 3.69 -5.38
CA HIS A 205 -19.39 4.92 -4.95
C HIS A 205 -20.79 4.69 -4.37
N LEU A 206 -21.36 3.49 -4.50
CA LEU A 206 -22.56 3.09 -3.77
C LEU A 206 -22.36 3.13 -2.24
N PHE A 207 -21.15 3.37 -1.74
CA PHE A 207 -20.90 3.68 -0.33
C PHE A 207 -21.77 4.87 0.17
N ILE A 208 -22.12 5.82 -0.71
CA ILE A 208 -23.00 6.95 -0.39
C ILE A 208 -24.41 6.42 -0.06
N VAL A 209 -24.94 5.52 -0.90
CA VAL A 209 -26.24 4.87 -0.67
C VAL A 209 -26.18 3.98 0.57
N PHE A 210 -25.11 3.20 0.73
CA PHE A 210 -24.89 2.35 1.90
C PHE A 210 -24.93 3.14 3.21
N PHE A 211 -24.12 4.20 3.35
CA PHE A 211 -24.10 4.99 4.60
C PHE A 211 -25.37 5.81 4.80
N GLY A 212 -25.90 6.41 3.74
CA GLY A 212 -27.15 7.17 3.80
C GLY A 212 -28.33 6.31 4.28
N ALA A 213 -28.48 5.12 3.70
CA ALA A 213 -29.50 4.17 4.13
C ALA A 213 -29.24 3.63 5.55
N THR A 214 -27.98 3.38 5.93
CA THR A 214 -27.63 2.90 7.28
C THR A 214 -27.94 3.92 8.38
N LEU A 215 -27.79 5.23 8.11
CA LEU A 215 -28.19 6.29 9.04
C LEU A 215 -29.69 6.25 9.36
N ILE A 216 -30.52 5.96 8.36
CA ILE A 216 -31.98 5.89 8.48
C ILE A 216 -32.41 4.52 9.01
N HIS A 217 -31.69 3.44 8.71
CA HIS A 217 -32.07 2.07 9.06
C HIS A 217 -32.39 1.87 10.54
N GLY A 218 -31.61 2.49 11.43
CA GLY A 218 -31.83 2.43 12.88
C GLY A 218 -32.87 3.41 13.44
N SER A 219 -33.43 4.31 12.64
CA SER A 219 -34.30 5.40 13.14
C SER A 219 -35.75 4.98 13.38
N PHE A 220 -36.19 3.87 12.79
CA PHE A 220 -37.57 3.39 12.86
C PHE A 220 -37.98 2.78 14.21
N CYS A 221 -37.09 2.73 15.21
CA CYS A 221 -37.44 2.34 16.58
C CYS A 221 -38.22 1.01 16.72
N PHE A 222 -37.86 0.01 15.92
CA PHE A 222 -38.63 -1.24 15.81
C PHE A 222 -38.58 -2.11 17.08
N ILE A 223 -37.56 -1.93 17.94
CA ILE A 223 -37.41 -2.64 19.22
C ILE A 223 -37.62 -1.62 20.35
N LYS A 224 -38.61 -1.85 21.20
CA LYS A 224 -38.96 -1.00 22.35
C LYS A 224 -38.63 -1.73 23.65
N GLY A 225 -38.25 -1.00 24.69
CA GLY A 225 -38.05 -1.60 26.03
C GLY A 225 -39.39 -1.84 26.72
N ASP A 226 -39.41 -2.79 27.66
CA ASP A 226 -40.60 -3.17 28.45
C ASP A 226 -41.14 -2.00 29.28
N SER A 227 -40.28 -1.06 29.69
CA SER A 227 -40.57 0.05 30.60
C SER A 227 -40.95 1.35 29.88
N GLY A 228 -41.82 1.27 28.85
CA GLY A 228 -42.42 2.43 28.18
C GLY A 228 -41.43 3.43 27.56
N ASP A 229 -40.16 3.04 27.45
CA ASP A 229 -39.07 3.95 27.14
C ASP A 229 -39.10 4.27 25.64
N PRO A 230 -39.29 5.55 25.24
CA PRO A 230 -39.25 5.95 23.85
C PRO A 230 -37.82 5.77 23.32
N CYS A 231 -37.55 4.61 22.73
CA CYS A 231 -36.32 4.28 22.02
C CYS A 231 -35.05 4.66 22.80
N ARG A 232 -34.78 4.03 23.95
CA ARG A 232 -33.58 4.29 24.76
C ARG A 232 -32.30 4.25 23.89
N GLY A 233 -31.84 5.42 23.44
CA GLY A 233 -30.63 5.63 22.63
C GLY A 233 -30.80 6.01 21.13
N GLY A 234 -32.00 5.94 20.54
CA GLY A 234 -32.27 6.26 19.14
C GLY A 234 -31.42 5.48 18.11
N ALA A 235 -31.39 5.93 16.85
CA ALA A 235 -30.40 5.44 15.89
C ALA A 235 -28.99 5.79 16.42
N THR A 236 -28.14 4.79 16.69
CA THR A 236 -26.80 5.03 17.27
C THR A 236 -25.70 5.13 16.22
N PHE A 237 -25.96 4.72 14.98
CA PHE A 237 -24.95 4.67 13.91
C PHE A 237 -24.25 6.00 13.67
N TRP A 238 -24.99 7.12 13.70
CA TRP A 238 -24.42 8.46 13.49
C TRP A 238 -23.30 8.79 14.49
N LYS A 239 -23.39 8.32 15.75
CA LYS A 239 -22.38 8.56 16.78
C LYS A 239 -21.02 7.96 16.41
N TRP A 240 -21.06 6.81 15.73
CA TRP A 240 -19.88 6.08 15.27
C TRP A 240 -19.35 6.62 13.95
N TRP A 241 -20.25 6.90 13.02
CA TRP A 241 -19.88 7.24 11.66
C TRP A 241 -19.52 8.71 11.45
N VAL A 242 -20.22 9.66 12.10
CA VAL A 242 -20.03 11.11 11.87
C VAL A 242 -18.59 11.58 12.07
N PRO A 243 -17.84 11.17 13.12
CA PRO A 243 -16.44 11.57 13.25
C PRO A 243 -15.57 11.14 12.06
N SER A 244 -15.75 9.90 11.60
CA SER A 244 -15.03 9.36 10.44
C SER A 244 -15.42 10.02 9.12
N ALA A 245 -16.72 10.29 8.95
CA ALA A 245 -17.25 10.98 7.78
C ALA A 245 -16.79 12.43 7.70
N PHE A 246 -16.78 13.15 8.82
CA PHE A 246 -16.28 14.51 8.90
C PHE A 246 -14.81 14.58 8.50
N ILE A 247 -13.97 13.71 9.07
CA ILE A 247 -12.54 13.67 8.74
C ILE A 247 -12.31 13.31 7.27
N PHE A 248 -13.07 12.36 6.73
CA PHE A 248 -13.02 11.99 5.33
C PHE A 248 -13.43 13.14 4.40
N ILE A 249 -14.52 13.85 4.71
CA ILE A 249 -14.99 15.00 3.92
C ILE A 249 -13.98 16.14 3.94
N VAL A 250 -13.47 16.49 5.12
CA VAL A 250 -12.43 17.53 5.27
C VAL A 250 -11.20 17.14 4.45
N GLU A 251 -10.73 15.89 4.56
CA GLU A 251 -9.64 15.42 3.70
C GLU A 251 -9.98 15.57 2.22
N ARG A 252 -11.17 15.12 1.79
CA ARG A 252 -11.57 15.14 0.38
C ARG A 252 -11.57 16.56 -0.17
N ILE A 253 -12.08 17.52 0.60
CA ILE A 253 -12.04 18.96 0.25
C ILE A 253 -10.59 19.44 0.16
N LEU A 254 -9.75 19.12 1.16
CA LEU A 254 -8.33 19.52 1.15
C LEU A 254 -7.58 18.98 -0.08
N ARG A 255 -7.86 17.73 -0.47
CA ARG A 255 -7.28 17.10 -1.67
C ARG A 255 -7.72 17.79 -2.95
N GLU A 256 -9.00 18.12 -3.06
CA GLU A 256 -9.53 18.83 -4.23
C GLU A 256 -8.92 20.24 -4.35
N VAL A 257 -8.83 20.97 -3.23
CA VAL A 257 -8.22 22.30 -3.17
C VAL A 257 -6.73 22.24 -3.52
N LYS A 258 -5.97 21.27 -2.97
CA LYS A 258 -4.55 21.07 -3.29
C LYS A 258 -4.34 20.67 -4.75
N GLY A 259 -5.18 19.75 -5.24
CA GLY A 259 -5.20 19.22 -6.60
C GLY A 259 -5.26 20.32 -7.66
N ARG A 260 -6.19 21.26 -7.46
CA ARG A 260 -6.51 22.35 -8.41
C ARG A 260 -5.61 23.58 -8.33
N ARG A 261 -4.63 23.62 -7.42
CA ARG A 261 -3.65 24.72 -7.38
C ARG A 261 -2.91 24.82 -8.70
N LYS A 262 -2.49 26.05 -9.07
CA LYS A 262 -1.76 26.34 -10.31
C LYS A 262 -0.62 25.33 -10.53
N THR A 263 -0.74 24.61 -11.63
CA THR A 263 0.14 23.50 -12.04
C THR A 263 0.24 23.54 -13.56
N TYR A 264 1.44 23.43 -14.10
CA TYR A 264 1.67 23.36 -15.54
C TYR A 264 2.83 22.42 -15.86
N ILE A 265 2.79 21.83 -17.05
CA ILE A 265 3.85 20.99 -17.58
C ILE A 265 4.93 21.91 -18.15
N SER A 266 6.16 21.80 -17.64
CA SER A 266 7.30 22.58 -18.12
C SER A 266 8.04 21.88 -19.25
N LYS A 267 8.14 20.55 -19.21
CA LYS A 267 8.87 19.75 -20.21
C LYS A 267 8.27 18.36 -20.33
N VAL A 268 8.29 17.82 -21.55
CA VAL A 268 7.97 16.43 -21.86
C VAL A 268 9.16 15.82 -22.59
N VAL A 269 9.61 14.66 -22.13
CA VAL A 269 10.68 13.89 -22.78
C VAL A 269 10.18 12.50 -23.08
N GLN A 270 10.35 12.07 -24.33
CA GLN A 270 10.02 10.72 -24.74
C GLN A 270 11.25 9.83 -24.56
N HIS A 271 11.05 8.73 -23.86
CA HIS A 271 12.08 7.74 -23.57
C HIS A 271 11.79 6.43 -24.31
N PRO A 272 12.83 5.61 -24.56
CA PRO A 272 12.70 4.24 -25.07
C PRO A 272 11.76 3.37 -24.20
N SER A 273 11.36 2.20 -24.73
CA SER A 273 10.50 1.23 -24.01
C SER A 273 9.12 1.77 -23.58
N LYS A 274 8.57 2.70 -24.37
CA LYS A 274 7.25 3.32 -24.14
C LYS A 274 7.16 4.07 -22.81
N VAL A 275 8.19 4.86 -22.48
CA VAL A 275 8.22 5.69 -21.28
C VAL A 275 8.14 7.16 -21.66
N VAL A 276 7.37 7.94 -20.90
CA VAL A 276 7.28 9.40 -21.03
C VAL A 276 7.69 10.03 -19.70
N GLU A 277 8.66 10.93 -19.72
CA GLU A 277 8.96 11.80 -18.61
C GLU A 277 8.15 13.08 -18.73
N VAL A 278 7.46 13.46 -17.65
CA VAL A 278 6.71 14.70 -17.55
C VAL A 278 7.27 15.51 -16.40
N GLN A 279 7.86 16.67 -16.71
CA GLN A 279 8.29 17.65 -15.73
C GLN A 279 7.18 18.67 -15.50
N ILE A 280 6.83 18.88 -14.24
CA ILE A 280 5.69 19.67 -13.80
C ILE A 280 6.20 20.72 -12.83
N THR A 281 5.78 21.97 -13.01
CA THR A 281 6.04 23.03 -12.05
C THR A 281 4.81 23.23 -11.17
N LYS A 282 4.96 22.99 -9.88
CA LYS A 282 3.93 23.20 -8.86
C LYS A 282 4.55 23.78 -7.58
N PRO A 283 4.62 25.12 -7.43
CA PRO A 283 5.28 25.76 -6.28
C PRO A 283 4.67 25.38 -4.93
N SER A 284 3.41 24.97 -4.91
CA SER A 284 2.71 24.54 -3.68
C SER A 284 3.04 23.12 -3.23
N CYS A 285 3.75 22.34 -4.03
CA CYS A 285 4.07 20.93 -3.78
C CYS A 285 5.51 20.82 -3.29
N LYS A 286 5.69 20.61 -1.98
CA LYS A 286 6.99 20.32 -1.37
C LYS A 286 7.11 18.82 -1.20
N THR A 287 8.12 18.22 -1.82
CA THR A 287 8.25 16.76 -1.95
C THR A 287 9.45 16.24 -1.19
N GLU A 288 9.37 15.02 -0.69
CA GLU A 288 10.50 14.23 -0.18
C GLU A 288 10.84 13.09 -1.15
N ALA A 289 12.04 12.53 -1.00
CA ALA A 289 12.51 11.48 -1.90
C ALA A 289 11.71 10.18 -1.72
N GLY A 290 11.34 9.55 -2.85
CA GLY A 290 10.55 8.31 -2.85
C GLY A 290 9.04 8.50 -2.73
N GLN A 291 8.56 9.73 -2.51
CA GLN A 291 7.13 10.04 -2.50
C GLN A 291 6.47 9.88 -3.88
N TYR A 292 5.15 9.86 -3.90
CA TYR A 292 4.36 9.77 -5.11
C TYR A 292 3.24 10.83 -5.13
N ILE A 293 2.68 11.07 -6.31
CA ILE A 293 1.58 11.99 -6.54
C ILE A 293 0.46 11.28 -7.30
N PHE A 294 -0.75 11.84 -7.24
CA PHE A 294 -1.82 11.52 -8.18
C PHE A 294 -1.90 12.61 -9.24
N LEU A 295 -1.85 12.19 -10.50
CA LEU A 295 -1.97 13.05 -11.67
C LEU A 295 -3.35 12.88 -12.30
N CYS A 296 -4.00 13.98 -12.62
CA CYS A 296 -5.24 14.01 -13.38
C CYS A 296 -5.09 14.96 -14.58
N CYS A 297 -5.57 14.55 -15.74
CA CYS A 297 -5.62 15.37 -16.94
C CYS A 297 -7.09 15.49 -17.40
N PRO A 298 -7.76 16.63 -17.09
CA PRO A 298 -9.19 16.77 -17.37
C PRO A 298 -9.60 16.64 -18.83
N GLU A 299 -8.70 16.97 -19.76
CA GLU A 299 -8.93 16.84 -21.20
C GLU A 299 -9.05 15.36 -21.66
N ILE A 300 -8.60 14.42 -20.83
CA ILE A 300 -8.67 12.97 -21.10
C ILE A 300 -9.77 12.34 -20.26
N ALA A 301 -9.73 12.59 -18.95
CA ALA A 301 -10.69 12.08 -17.99
C ALA A 301 -10.73 13.02 -16.78
N ALA A 302 -11.85 13.75 -16.64
CA ALA A 302 -12.03 14.81 -15.65
C ALA A 302 -11.94 14.35 -14.18
N TYR A 303 -12.24 13.08 -13.90
CA TYR A 303 -12.36 12.55 -12.55
C TYR A 303 -11.44 11.36 -12.26
N GLU A 304 -10.61 10.96 -13.21
CA GLU A 304 -9.63 9.89 -13.02
C GLU A 304 -8.30 10.46 -12.51
N TRP A 305 -7.83 9.89 -11.41
CA TRP A 305 -6.57 10.24 -10.76
C TRP A 305 -5.66 9.02 -10.76
N HIS A 306 -4.50 9.13 -11.40
CA HIS A 306 -3.56 8.03 -11.56
C HIS A 306 -2.30 8.26 -10.72
N PRO A 307 -1.87 7.28 -9.89
CA PRO A 307 -0.70 7.42 -9.04
C PRO A 307 0.60 7.26 -9.84
N PHE A 308 1.55 8.16 -9.62
CA PHE A 308 2.90 8.08 -10.18
C PHE A 308 3.94 8.47 -9.14
N THR A 309 4.98 7.66 -9.01
CA THR A 309 6.12 7.96 -8.14
C THR A 309 6.92 9.12 -8.70
N LEU A 310 7.34 10.01 -7.81
CA LEU A 310 8.22 11.12 -8.17
C LEU A 310 9.62 10.59 -8.48
N THR A 311 10.14 10.97 -9.63
CA THR A 311 11.50 10.65 -10.07
C THR A 311 12.48 11.80 -9.84
N SER A 312 11.95 13.00 -9.60
CA SER A 312 12.73 14.18 -9.27
C SER A 312 13.24 14.15 -7.82
N SER A 313 14.36 14.83 -7.57
CA SER A 313 14.84 15.09 -6.21
C SER A 313 14.07 16.25 -5.58
N PRO A 314 13.87 16.29 -4.25
CA PRO A 314 13.36 17.46 -3.51
C PRO A 314 14.12 18.77 -3.78
N HIS A 315 15.35 18.66 -4.27
CA HIS A 315 16.25 19.79 -4.53
C HIS A 315 16.13 20.34 -5.96
N GLU A 316 15.38 19.66 -6.84
CA GLU A 316 15.10 20.16 -8.19
C GLU A 316 13.93 21.17 -8.16
N PRO A 317 13.91 22.20 -9.02
CA PRO A 317 12.87 23.24 -9.01
C PRO A 317 11.53 22.80 -9.61
N PHE A 318 11.44 21.55 -10.06
CA PHE A 318 10.26 20.94 -10.66
C PHE A 318 10.05 19.55 -10.07
N ILE A 319 8.83 19.04 -10.20
CA ILE A 319 8.53 17.63 -9.93
C ILE A 319 8.51 16.87 -11.25
N SER A 320 9.05 15.65 -11.29
CA SER A 320 8.99 14.81 -12.50
C SER A 320 8.42 13.44 -12.20
N VAL A 321 7.73 12.89 -13.19
CA VAL A 321 7.21 11.52 -13.18
C VAL A 321 7.59 10.81 -14.47
N HIS A 322 7.93 9.53 -14.37
CA HIS A 322 8.17 8.67 -15.53
C HIS A 322 7.02 7.68 -15.67
N ILE A 323 6.29 7.81 -16.77
CA ILE A 323 5.04 7.09 -17.03
C ILE A 323 5.30 6.05 -18.13
N ARG A 324 5.17 4.77 -17.78
CA ARG A 324 5.15 3.69 -18.79
C ARG A 324 3.77 3.64 -19.44
N VAL A 325 3.72 3.68 -20.76
CA VAL A 325 2.50 3.68 -21.56
C VAL A 325 2.01 2.25 -21.77
N VAL A 326 1.03 1.84 -20.96
CA VAL A 326 0.54 0.44 -20.90
C VAL A 326 -0.99 0.30 -20.89
N GLY A 327 -1.73 1.33 -20.51
CA GLY A 327 -3.19 1.32 -20.42
C GLY A 327 -3.85 2.47 -21.17
N ASP A 328 -5.18 2.46 -21.19
CA ASP A 328 -6.01 3.39 -21.96
C ASP A 328 -5.72 4.85 -21.61
N TRP A 329 -5.72 5.18 -20.32
CA TRP A 329 -5.43 6.54 -19.85
C TRP A 329 -4.00 6.97 -20.19
N THR A 330 -2.99 6.13 -19.90
CA THR A 330 -1.58 6.45 -20.18
C THR A 330 -1.31 6.62 -21.68
N THR A 331 -2.04 5.90 -22.54
CA THR A 331 -1.91 5.99 -24.00
C THR A 331 -2.49 7.30 -24.49
N LYS A 332 -3.72 7.64 -24.08
CA LYS A 332 -4.34 8.93 -24.40
C LYS A 332 -3.51 10.10 -23.87
N PHE A 333 -2.91 9.96 -22.68
CA PHE A 333 -2.06 10.99 -22.09
C PHE A 333 -0.78 11.20 -22.89
N ALA A 334 -0.07 10.13 -23.23
CA ALA A 334 1.12 10.23 -24.08
C ALA A 334 0.80 10.85 -25.45
N GLU A 335 -0.31 10.46 -26.09
CA GLU A 335 -0.76 11.04 -27.36
C GLU A 335 -1.08 12.53 -27.21
N ARG A 336 -1.78 12.94 -26.14
CA ARG A 336 -2.12 14.34 -25.86
C ARG A 336 -0.88 15.20 -25.56
N LEU A 337 0.16 14.62 -24.97
CA LEU A 337 1.46 15.26 -24.77
C LEU A 337 2.30 15.33 -26.06
N GLY A 338 1.85 14.70 -27.15
CA GLY A 338 2.55 14.67 -28.42
C GLY A 338 3.63 13.60 -28.53
N CYS A 339 3.67 12.62 -27.62
CA CYS A 339 4.61 11.50 -27.68
C CYS A 339 4.21 10.52 -28.79
N ARG A 340 5.18 10.07 -29.57
CA ARG A 340 5.01 9.20 -30.74
C ARG A 340 5.87 7.95 -30.60
N PHE A 341 5.25 6.85 -30.18
CA PHE A 341 5.91 5.54 -30.15
C PHE A 341 5.77 4.81 -31.49
N GLY A 342 6.32 5.40 -32.56
CA GLY A 342 6.36 4.77 -33.90
C GLY A 342 5.07 4.89 -34.72
N LYS A 343 4.26 5.94 -34.53
CA LYS A 343 3.12 6.28 -35.40
C LYS A 343 3.34 7.64 -36.08
N ASP A 344 3.10 7.70 -37.39
CA ASP A 344 3.31 8.88 -38.24
C ASP A 344 2.41 10.08 -37.93
N ASP A 345 2.82 11.24 -38.47
CA ASP A 345 2.38 12.63 -38.30
C ASP A 345 0.88 12.88 -38.12
N LYS A 346 0.38 12.79 -36.87
CA LYS A 346 -0.76 13.62 -36.45
C LYS A 346 -0.27 15.04 -36.11
N PRO A 347 -1.02 16.09 -36.48
CA PRO A 347 -0.64 17.47 -36.20
C PRO A 347 -0.39 17.66 -34.70
N ARG A 348 0.70 18.37 -34.37
CA ARG A 348 1.02 18.71 -32.97
C ARG A 348 -0.13 19.53 -32.39
N HIS A 349 -0.60 19.16 -31.20
CA HIS A 349 -1.34 20.12 -30.39
C HIS A 349 -0.36 21.24 -30.02
N ASN A 350 -0.69 22.49 -30.38
CA ASN A 350 0.19 23.65 -30.14
C ASN A 350 0.38 23.98 -28.64
N THR A 351 -0.39 23.34 -27.75
CA THR A 351 -0.35 23.59 -26.32
C THR A 351 -0.31 22.29 -25.52
N LEU A 352 0.47 22.29 -24.43
CA LEU A 352 0.46 21.20 -23.45
C LEU A 352 -0.86 21.21 -22.67
N PRO A 353 -1.38 20.03 -22.27
CA PRO A 353 -2.65 19.95 -21.57
C PRO A 353 -2.57 20.53 -20.15
N TYR A 354 -3.70 20.98 -19.65
CA TYR A 354 -3.84 21.28 -18.22
C TYR A 354 -3.80 19.98 -17.40
N VAL A 355 -3.04 20.00 -16.30
CA VAL A 355 -2.95 18.88 -15.36
C VAL A 355 -3.16 19.33 -13.93
N MET A 356 -3.79 18.46 -13.14
CA MET A 356 -3.99 18.61 -11.71
C MET A 356 -3.12 17.59 -10.98
N VAL A 357 -2.53 18.01 -9.85
CA VAL A 357 -1.62 17.17 -9.06
C VAL A 357 -2.07 17.18 -7.60
N ASP A 358 -2.45 16.01 -7.10
CA ASP A 358 -2.83 15.73 -5.71
C ASP A 358 -1.68 14.98 -5.01
N GLY A 359 -1.11 15.58 -3.97
CA GLY A 359 0.07 15.05 -3.28
C GLY A 359 0.99 16.15 -2.75
N PRO A 360 2.20 15.78 -2.31
CA PRO A 360 2.75 14.42 -2.35
C PRO A 360 2.21 13.53 -1.23
N TYR A 361 2.36 12.22 -1.44
CA TYR A 361 1.99 11.18 -0.48
C TYR A 361 3.20 10.34 -0.10
N GLY A 362 3.25 10.00 1.19
CA GLY A 362 4.36 9.24 1.74
C GLY A 362 4.38 7.78 1.30
N SER A 363 5.57 7.21 1.21
CA SER A 363 5.82 5.82 0.83
C SER A 363 6.93 5.19 1.67
N ALA A 364 6.97 3.86 1.74
CA ALA A 364 7.98 3.12 2.50
C ALA A 364 9.42 3.53 2.13
N SER A 365 9.65 3.94 0.89
CA SER A 365 10.95 4.40 0.38
C SER A 365 11.48 5.68 1.02
N GLU A 366 10.65 6.47 1.72
CA GLU A 366 11.14 7.61 2.51
C GLU A 366 12.04 7.18 3.66
N ASP A 367 11.80 5.98 4.21
CA ASP A 367 12.52 5.47 5.38
C ASP A 367 13.94 5.00 5.03
N VAL A 368 14.36 5.10 3.76
CA VAL A 368 15.71 4.72 3.29
C VAL A 368 16.82 5.39 4.10
N PHE A 369 16.60 6.63 4.52
CA PHE A 369 17.59 7.40 5.26
C PHE A 369 17.67 7.02 6.75
N ASP A 370 16.75 6.18 7.24
CA ASP A 370 16.68 5.71 8.63
C ASP A 370 17.46 4.40 8.86
N TYR A 371 18.17 3.92 7.85
CA TYR A 371 19.01 2.71 7.94
C TYR A 371 20.47 3.01 7.67
N GLU A 372 21.36 2.23 8.28
CA GLU A 372 22.81 2.33 8.03
C GLU A 372 23.18 1.79 6.65
N VAL A 373 22.49 0.73 6.23
CA VAL A 373 22.65 0.08 4.94
C VAL A 373 21.30 -0.03 4.27
N ALA A 374 21.20 0.35 3.00
CA ALA A 374 19.98 0.20 2.21
C ALA A 374 20.20 -0.73 1.01
N ILE A 375 19.27 -1.65 0.78
CA ILE A 375 19.15 -2.44 -0.44
C ILE A 375 17.94 -1.91 -1.20
N LEU A 376 18.18 -1.27 -2.34
CA LEU A 376 17.17 -0.69 -3.22
C LEU A 376 16.97 -1.64 -4.40
N VAL A 377 15.80 -2.28 -4.51
CA VAL A 377 15.53 -3.28 -5.54
C VAL A 377 14.40 -2.81 -6.45
N GLY A 378 14.75 -2.39 -7.66
CA GLY A 378 13.80 -2.00 -8.72
C GLY A 378 13.58 -3.13 -9.72
N ALA A 379 12.34 -3.33 -10.16
CA ALA A 379 12.04 -4.23 -11.29
C ALA A 379 11.22 -3.53 -12.37
N GLY A 380 11.76 -3.47 -13.60
CA GLY A 380 11.17 -2.72 -14.72
C GLY A 380 11.02 -1.24 -14.39
N ILE A 381 9.82 -0.67 -14.64
CA ILE A 381 9.50 0.73 -14.29
C ILE A 381 9.51 0.99 -12.77
N GLY A 382 9.54 -0.06 -11.93
CA GLY A 382 9.65 0.07 -10.48
C GLY A 382 10.98 0.67 -10.00
N VAL A 383 11.87 1.09 -10.88
CA VAL A 383 13.08 1.85 -10.53
C VAL A 383 12.79 3.32 -10.17
N THR A 384 11.62 3.85 -10.57
CA THR A 384 11.25 5.26 -10.40
C THR A 384 11.41 5.85 -8.99
N PRO A 385 10.99 5.21 -7.86
CA PRO A 385 11.27 5.76 -6.53
C PRO A 385 12.77 5.92 -6.27
N PHE A 386 13.57 4.97 -6.75
CA PHE A 386 15.01 4.96 -6.53
C PHE A 386 15.74 6.02 -7.35
N ALA A 387 15.14 6.49 -8.46
CA ALA A 387 15.63 7.67 -9.18
C ALA A 387 15.72 8.90 -8.27
N SER A 388 14.60 9.20 -7.60
CA SER A 388 14.50 10.33 -6.68
C SER A 388 15.43 10.15 -5.48
N ILE A 389 15.50 8.94 -4.92
CA ILE A 389 16.37 8.61 -3.80
C ILE A 389 17.84 8.79 -4.16
N LEU A 390 18.30 8.23 -5.28
CA LEU A 390 19.71 8.29 -5.68
C LEU A 390 20.14 9.73 -5.99
N LYS A 391 19.31 10.52 -6.66
CA LYS A 391 19.57 11.96 -6.84
C LYS A 391 19.63 12.72 -5.51
N THR A 392 18.76 12.39 -4.57
CA THR A 392 18.73 13.01 -3.24
C THR A 392 19.97 12.65 -2.43
N ILE A 393 20.39 11.38 -2.50
CA ILE A 393 21.63 10.90 -1.90
C ILE A 393 22.81 11.69 -2.46
N TRP A 394 22.92 11.83 -3.78
CA TRP A 394 23.98 12.61 -4.42
C TRP A 394 24.01 14.05 -3.91
N TYR A 395 22.86 14.72 -3.90
CA TYR A 395 22.79 16.10 -3.40
C TYR A 395 23.20 16.22 -1.91
N ARG A 396 22.77 15.28 -1.07
CA ARG A 396 23.12 15.24 0.36
C ARG A 396 24.58 14.86 0.59
N LEU A 397 25.18 14.01 -0.25
CA LEU A 397 26.59 13.65 -0.19
C LEU A 397 27.50 14.84 -0.53
N SER A 398 27.06 15.72 -1.42
CA SER A 398 27.78 16.95 -1.77
C SER A 398 27.76 18.01 -0.65
N GLN A 399 26.95 17.81 0.40
CA GLN A 399 26.88 18.70 1.56
C GLN A 399 27.62 18.12 2.77
N PRO A 400 28.37 18.94 3.54
CA PRO A 400 28.99 18.47 4.78
C PRO A 400 27.93 17.97 5.75
N ASN A 401 28.04 16.72 6.19
CA ASN A 401 27.08 16.03 7.09
C ASN A 401 25.65 15.86 6.52
N GLY A 402 25.45 15.90 5.20
CA GLY A 402 24.11 15.77 4.62
C GLY A 402 23.48 14.37 4.76
N LEU A 403 24.29 13.32 4.96
CA LEU A 403 23.82 11.99 5.37
C LEU A 403 24.23 11.71 6.82
N LYS A 404 23.24 11.40 7.67
CA LYS A 404 23.46 11.12 9.10
C LYS A 404 23.76 9.65 9.37
N LEU A 405 22.89 8.76 8.90
CA LEU A 405 22.92 7.34 9.26
C LEU A 405 23.33 6.43 8.09
N LEU A 406 22.81 6.70 6.89
CA LEU A 406 23.06 5.89 5.70
C LEU A 406 24.53 5.95 5.26
N LYS A 407 25.20 4.79 5.28
CA LYS A 407 26.63 4.61 4.98
C LYS A 407 26.87 3.80 3.71
N LYS A 408 25.95 2.92 3.31
CA LYS A 408 26.11 2.04 2.15
C LYS A 408 24.77 1.79 1.46
N VAL A 409 24.77 1.84 0.12
CA VAL A 409 23.61 1.54 -0.71
C VAL A 409 23.95 0.45 -1.72
N TYR A 410 23.14 -0.61 -1.72
CA TYR A 410 23.12 -1.65 -2.76
C TYR A 410 21.92 -1.41 -3.66
N PHE A 411 22.18 -0.90 -4.86
CA PHE A 411 21.14 -0.69 -5.87
C PHE A 411 21.12 -1.90 -6.82
N ILE A 412 19.98 -2.58 -6.87
CA ILE A 412 19.75 -3.77 -7.69
C ILE A 412 18.61 -3.45 -8.65
N TRP A 413 18.90 -3.46 -9.94
CA TRP A 413 17.89 -3.17 -10.95
C TRP A 413 17.71 -4.35 -11.89
N SER A 414 16.50 -4.91 -11.93
CA SER A 414 16.17 -6.04 -12.79
C SER A 414 15.20 -5.65 -13.89
N CYS A 415 15.60 -5.84 -15.15
CA CYS A 415 14.77 -5.56 -16.32
C CYS A 415 14.69 -6.77 -17.25
N ARG A 416 13.65 -6.81 -18.07
CA ARG A 416 13.53 -7.80 -19.16
C ARG A 416 14.14 -7.28 -20.45
N GLU A 417 13.90 -6.02 -20.78
CA GLU A 417 14.32 -5.41 -22.04
C GLU A 417 15.58 -4.58 -21.82
N GLN A 418 16.56 -4.66 -22.73
CA GLN A 418 17.78 -3.84 -22.70
C GLN A 418 17.44 -2.34 -22.81
N SER A 419 16.53 -1.98 -23.71
CA SER A 419 16.09 -0.60 -23.91
C SER A 419 15.42 0.02 -22.69
N ALA A 420 15.08 -0.76 -21.67
CA ALA A 420 14.54 -0.24 -20.42
C ALA A 420 15.62 0.44 -19.56
N PHE A 421 16.91 0.11 -19.80
CA PHE A 421 18.05 0.70 -19.11
C PHE A 421 18.34 2.13 -19.59
N GLU A 422 18.09 2.43 -20.87
CA GLU A 422 18.54 3.66 -21.54
C GLU A 422 18.13 4.96 -20.83
N TRP A 423 16.87 5.12 -20.42
CA TRP A 423 16.41 6.38 -19.81
C TRP A 423 16.97 6.66 -18.41
N PHE A 424 17.37 5.60 -17.69
CA PHE A 424 17.90 5.71 -16.34
C PHE A 424 19.43 5.62 -16.30
N GLN A 425 20.02 5.14 -17.40
CA GLN A 425 21.45 4.96 -17.59
C GLN A 425 22.21 6.28 -17.45
N ASP A 426 21.71 7.36 -18.05
CA ASP A 426 22.37 8.67 -17.97
C ASP A 426 22.52 9.15 -16.54
N LEU A 427 21.46 8.99 -15.73
CA LEU A 427 21.51 9.33 -14.30
C LEU A 427 22.53 8.47 -13.56
N LEU A 428 22.56 7.16 -13.81
CA LEU A 428 23.50 6.24 -13.16
C LEU A 428 24.95 6.53 -13.55
N LYS A 429 25.20 6.89 -14.82
CA LYS A 429 26.52 7.29 -15.31
C LYS A 429 27.00 8.56 -14.61
N THR A 430 26.17 9.62 -14.60
CA THR A 430 26.50 10.87 -13.89
C THR A 430 26.78 10.60 -12.42
N LEU A 431 25.94 9.79 -11.76
CA LEU A 431 26.14 9.41 -10.37
C LEU A 431 27.48 8.70 -10.15
N GLU A 432 27.82 7.71 -10.97
CA GLU A 432 29.06 6.93 -10.84
C GLU A 432 30.31 7.80 -11.08
N GLU A 433 30.26 8.68 -12.08
CA GLU A 433 31.34 9.61 -12.40
C GLU A 433 31.59 10.63 -11.28
N ASP A 434 30.53 11.27 -10.77
CA ASP A 434 30.63 12.28 -9.72
C ASP A 434 31.05 11.67 -8.38
N ILE A 435 30.50 10.50 -8.02
CA ILE A 435 30.89 9.76 -6.81
C ILE A 435 32.39 9.43 -6.85
N ARG A 436 32.93 9.11 -8.02
CA ARG A 436 34.37 8.84 -8.18
C ARG A 436 35.21 10.10 -8.01
N GLN A 437 34.80 11.22 -8.61
CA GLN A 437 35.54 12.48 -8.57
C GLN A 437 35.59 13.10 -7.17
N ASN A 438 34.54 12.93 -6.37
CA ASN A 438 34.44 13.52 -5.03
C ASN A 438 35.23 12.77 -3.93
N GLY A 439 35.96 11.71 -4.25
CA GLY A 439 36.99 11.10 -3.39
C GLY A 439 36.71 9.66 -2.91
N PRO A 440 37.69 9.02 -2.24
CA PRO A 440 37.64 7.58 -1.89
C PRO A 440 36.54 7.20 -0.89
N LYS A 441 36.04 8.17 -0.10
CA LYS A 441 34.88 7.97 0.81
C LYS A 441 33.60 7.60 0.03
N PHE A 442 33.47 8.08 -1.21
CA PHE A 442 32.26 7.96 -2.01
C PHE A 442 32.29 6.71 -2.92
N GLN A 443 33.47 6.27 -3.39
CA GLN A 443 33.61 5.07 -4.24
C GLN A 443 32.99 3.80 -3.61
N ASN A 444 33.09 3.67 -2.28
CA ASN A 444 32.53 2.52 -1.56
C ASN A 444 31.10 2.74 -1.08
N PHE A 445 30.45 3.88 -1.37
CA PHE A 445 29.11 4.20 -0.87
C PHE A 445 27.99 3.51 -1.67
N LEU A 446 28.02 3.59 -3.01
CA LEU A 446 26.99 3.04 -3.89
C LEU A 446 27.51 1.81 -4.63
N SER A 447 26.74 0.72 -4.65
CA SER A 447 27.01 -0.46 -5.48
C SER A 447 25.83 -0.73 -6.38
N ILE A 448 26.01 -0.55 -7.68
CA ILE A 448 25.00 -0.78 -8.72
C ILE A 448 25.15 -2.21 -9.23
N ASN A 449 24.04 -2.94 -9.34
CA ASN A 449 23.99 -4.27 -9.93
C ASN A 449 22.77 -4.36 -10.86
N SER A 450 23.03 -4.36 -12.15
CA SER A 450 22.00 -4.48 -13.18
C SER A 450 21.78 -5.95 -13.54
N PHE A 451 20.53 -6.37 -13.74
CA PHE A 451 20.16 -7.74 -14.08
C PHE A 451 19.27 -7.78 -15.32
N LEU A 452 19.77 -8.30 -16.43
CA LEU A 452 19.00 -8.53 -17.65
C LEU A 452 18.40 -9.95 -17.64
N THR A 453 17.07 -10.02 -17.62
CA THR A 453 16.32 -11.28 -17.41
C THR A 453 15.71 -11.88 -18.66
N ALA A 454 15.77 -11.20 -19.81
CA ALA A 454 15.34 -11.80 -21.07
C ALA A 454 16.25 -12.96 -21.47
N LYS A 455 15.68 -13.94 -22.19
CA LYS A 455 16.49 -14.94 -22.89
C LYS A 455 17.17 -14.24 -24.05
N MET A 456 18.50 -14.26 -24.06
CA MET A 456 19.29 -13.77 -25.18
C MET A 456 19.50 -14.90 -26.19
N SER A 457 19.51 -14.56 -27.48
CA SER A 457 20.03 -15.45 -28.51
C SER A 457 21.54 -15.67 -28.28
N SER A 458 22.06 -16.80 -28.74
CA SER A 458 23.51 -17.11 -28.71
C SER A 458 24.33 -15.97 -29.30
N ASP A 459 23.84 -15.38 -30.38
CA ASP A 459 24.58 -14.40 -31.18
C ASP A 459 24.66 -13.05 -30.45
N ASN A 460 23.56 -12.62 -29.80
CA ASN A 460 23.56 -11.39 -29.00
C ASN A 460 24.41 -11.54 -27.72
N ALA A 461 24.40 -12.72 -27.10
CA ALA A 461 25.26 -13.00 -25.96
C ALA A 461 26.74 -13.02 -26.35
N HIS A 462 27.07 -13.58 -27.52
CA HIS A 462 28.42 -13.60 -28.04
C HIS A 462 28.93 -12.19 -28.38
N ASN A 463 28.10 -11.37 -29.04
CA ASN A 463 28.46 -9.99 -29.37
C ASN A 463 28.71 -9.15 -28.12
N ILE A 464 27.86 -9.28 -27.09
CA ILE A 464 28.05 -8.56 -25.83
C ILE A 464 29.31 -9.04 -25.12
N TYR A 465 29.57 -10.35 -25.09
CA TYR A 465 30.79 -10.90 -24.49
C TYR A 465 32.06 -10.41 -25.20
N LEU A 466 32.06 -10.37 -26.54
CA LEU A 466 33.18 -9.85 -27.31
C LEU A 466 33.40 -8.35 -27.06
N GLN A 467 32.32 -7.59 -26.91
CA GLN A 467 32.36 -6.16 -26.63
C GLN A 467 32.78 -5.86 -25.18
N GLU A 468 32.49 -6.77 -24.24
CA GLU A 468 32.98 -6.73 -22.84
C GLU A 468 34.44 -7.18 -22.71
N ALA A 469 34.96 -7.98 -23.64
CA ALA A 469 36.34 -8.45 -23.67
C ALA A 469 37.32 -7.43 -24.28
N ASP A 470 36.80 -6.33 -24.84
CA ASP A 470 37.61 -5.22 -25.34
C ASP A 470 38.06 -4.35 -24.15
N GLU A 471 39.30 -4.58 -23.68
CA GLU A 471 39.84 -4.11 -22.38
C GLU A 471 40.05 -2.59 -22.28
N GLU A 472 39.82 -1.82 -23.35
CA GLU A 472 40.27 -0.42 -23.43
C GLU A 472 39.45 0.58 -22.60
N ASN A 473 38.24 0.23 -22.12
CA ASN A 473 37.37 1.17 -21.38
C ASN A 473 36.80 0.70 -20.01
N ASP A 474 36.87 -0.58 -19.64
CA ASP A 474 36.26 -1.14 -18.39
C ASP A 474 34.78 -0.71 -18.18
N LEU A 475 34.05 -0.53 -19.29
CA LEU A 475 32.62 -0.18 -19.31
C LEU A 475 31.78 -1.37 -19.76
N ASP A 476 30.63 -1.54 -19.11
CA ASP A 476 29.62 -2.55 -19.43
C ASP A 476 29.01 -2.30 -20.82
N ALA A 477 28.99 -3.30 -21.69
CA ALA A 477 28.51 -3.13 -23.07
C ALA A 477 27.00 -2.81 -23.17
N ILE A 478 26.20 -3.16 -22.14
CA ILE A 478 24.74 -2.97 -22.13
C ILE A 478 24.38 -1.60 -21.57
N THR A 479 24.91 -1.29 -20.39
CA THR A 479 24.56 -0.10 -19.61
C THR A 479 25.62 0.98 -19.68
N GLY A 480 26.77 0.75 -20.29
CA GLY A 480 27.87 1.73 -20.34
C GLY A 480 28.32 2.25 -18.97
N LEU A 481 27.99 1.53 -17.90
CA LEU A 481 28.42 1.79 -16.52
C LEU A 481 29.69 0.98 -16.26
N ARG A 482 30.48 1.33 -15.24
CA ARG A 482 31.57 0.44 -14.80
C ARG A 482 31.02 -0.77 -14.05
N ALA A 483 29.89 -0.58 -13.37
CA ALA A 483 29.13 -1.67 -12.79
C ALA A 483 28.61 -2.63 -13.88
N ARG A 484 29.10 -3.87 -13.86
CA ARG A 484 28.72 -4.90 -14.82
C ARG A 484 27.25 -5.33 -14.69
N THR A 485 26.66 -5.66 -15.84
CA THR A 485 25.32 -6.24 -15.94
C THR A 485 25.40 -7.75 -15.80
N PHE A 486 24.59 -8.31 -14.92
CA PHE A 486 24.45 -9.74 -14.73
C PHE A 486 23.32 -10.30 -15.60
N PHE A 487 23.54 -11.47 -16.19
CA PHE A 487 22.52 -12.17 -16.95
C PHE A 487 21.73 -13.14 -16.08
N GLY A 488 20.40 -13.11 -16.24
CA GLY A 488 19.48 -13.94 -15.46
C GLY A 488 18.89 -13.22 -14.25
N ARG A 489 18.33 -14.00 -13.32
CA ARG A 489 17.61 -13.45 -12.16
C ARG A 489 18.57 -13.27 -10.97
N PRO A 490 18.42 -12.20 -10.18
CA PRO A 490 19.23 -12.01 -8.99
C PRO A 490 19.03 -13.14 -7.99
N ASN A 491 20.13 -13.70 -7.49
CA ASN A 491 20.13 -14.66 -6.40
C ASN A 491 20.09 -13.90 -5.07
N PHE A 492 18.87 -13.65 -4.56
CA PHE A 492 18.71 -12.90 -3.33
C PHE A 492 19.33 -13.59 -2.11
N ASP A 493 19.40 -14.91 -2.07
CA ASP A 493 20.02 -15.60 -0.93
C ASP A 493 21.52 -15.31 -0.83
N GLU A 494 22.23 -15.33 -1.95
CA GLU A 494 23.66 -14.97 -1.99
C GLU A 494 23.89 -13.49 -1.68
N ILE A 495 23.04 -12.62 -2.21
CA ILE A 495 23.13 -11.17 -1.96
C ILE A 495 22.95 -10.88 -0.47
N PHE A 496 21.92 -11.43 0.16
CA PHE A 496 21.64 -11.21 1.58
C PHE A 496 22.71 -11.85 2.46
N LYS A 497 23.18 -13.05 2.13
CA LYS A 497 24.31 -13.70 2.81
C LYS A 497 25.56 -12.83 2.78
N LYS A 498 25.89 -12.25 1.61
CA LYS A 498 27.03 -11.33 1.44
C LYS A 498 26.85 -10.08 2.30
N VAL A 499 25.72 -9.39 2.15
CA VAL A 499 25.44 -8.15 2.92
C VAL A 499 25.51 -8.42 4.42
N ARG A 500 24.93 -9.51 4.91
CA ARG A 500 25.00 -9.91 6.32
C ARG A 500 26.44 -10.15 6.79
N SER A 501 27.25 -10.83 5.98
CA SER A 501 28.65 -11.10 6.33
C SER A 501 29.50 -9.83 6.40
N THR A 502 29.20 -8.86 5.53
CA THR A 502 29.91 -7.58 5.42
C THR A 502 29.49 -6.58 6.49
N HIS A 503 28.19 -6.50 6.81
CA HIS A 503 27.62 -5.51 7.72
C HIS A 503 27.02 -6.20 8.94
N ARG A 504 27.89 -6.65 9.85
CA ARG A 504 27.48 -7.34 11.09
C ARG A 504 26.95 -6.35 12.10
N GLY A 505 25.85 -6.70 12.78
CA GLY A 505 25.28 -5.89 13.86
C GLY A 505 24.57 -4.61 13.41
N THR A 506 24.23 -4.49 12.12
CA THR A 506 23.58 -3.30 11.56
C THR A 506 22.13 -3.59 11.15
N ASP A 507 21.32 -2.53 11.11
CA ASP A 507 20.00 -2.56 10.52
C ASP A 507 20.05 -2.24 9.02
N VAL A 508 19.53 -3.17 8.23
CA VAL A 508 19.51 -3.08 6.76
C VAL A 508 18.07 -2.86 6.29
N GLY A 509 17.82 -1.72 5.66
CA GLY A 509 16.54 -1.43 5.02
C GLY A 509 16.50 -2.04 3.62
N VAL A 510 15.50 -2.86 3.31
CA VAL A 510 15.30 -3.48 2.00
C VAL A 510 14.05 -2.91 1.37
N PHE A 511 14.22 -2.08 0.35
CA PHE A 511 13.14 -1.37 -0.32
C PHE A 511 12.92 -1.95 -1.70
N PHE A 512 11.67 -2.33 -2.00
CA PHE A 512 11.32 -2.97 -3.27
C PHE A 512 10.17 -2.27 -3.96
N CYS A 513 10.33 -2.05 -5.26
CA CYS A 513 9.27 -1.62 -6.16
C CYS A 513 9.26 -2.45 -7.44
N GLY A 514 8.12 -3.12 -7.70
CA GLY A 514 7.97 -4.04 -8.84
C GLY A 514 6.94 -5.15 -8.63
N PRO A 515 7.00 -6.24 -9.43
CA PRO A 515 5.99 -7.29 -9.44
C PRO A 515 5.84 -8.06 -8.10
N LYS A 516 4.59 -8.46 -7.77
CA LYS A 516 4.25 -9.24 -6.56
C LYS A 516 5.11 -10.51 -6.39
N VAL A 517 5.45 -11.19 -7.49
CA VAL A 517 6.24 -12.44 -7.44
C VAL A 517 7.67 -12.19 -6.92
N VAL A 518 8.30 -11.09 -7.35
CA VAL A 518 9.65 -10.72 -6.88
C VAL A 518 9.59 -10.20 -5.45
N SER A 519 8.56 -9.41 -5.13
CA SER A 519 8.28 -8.96 -3.75
C SER A 519 8.21 -10.13 -2.77
N GLY A 520 7.49 -11.21 -3.11
CA GLY A 520 7.37 -12.39 -2.26
C GLY A 520 8.71 -13.07 -1.98
N LYS A 521 9.57 -13.21 -3.01
CA LYS A 521 10.91 -13.80 -2.85
C LYS A 521 11.82 -12.94 -1.97
N LEU A 522 11.84 -11.63 -2.20
CA LEU A 522 12.61 -10.68 -1.38
C LEU A 522 12.16 -10.71 0.08
N HIS A 523 10.86 -10.71 0.31
CA HIS A 523 10.32 -10.79 1.66
C HIS A 523 10.70 -12.09 2.38
N ILE A 524 10.67 -13.24 1.68
CA ILE A 524 11.16 -14.52 2.22
C ILE A 524 12.65 -14.42 2.54
N ALA A 525 13.47 -13.86 1.64
CA ALA A 525 14.90 -13.68 1.87
C ALA A 525 15.17 -12.78 3.09
N CYS A 526 14.48 -11.65 3.23
CA CYS A 526 14.59 -10.78 4.40
C CYS A 526 14.34 -11.55 5.70
N ASN A 527 13.26 -12.34 5.76
CA ASN A 527 12.92 -13.11 6.96
C ASN A 527 13.89 -14.26 7.23
N THR A 528 14.44 -14.87 6.18
CA THR A 528 15.37 -16.00 6.29
C THR A 528 16.73 -15.56 6.80
N TRP A 529 17.22 -14.41 6.32
CA TRP A 529 18.57 -13.93 6.62
C TRP A 529 18.65 -12.94 7.80
N THR A 530 17.51 -12.52 8.35
CA THR A 530 17.45 -11.67 9.55
C THR A 530 17.91 -12.40 10.81
N GLU A 531 18.77 -11.73 11.58
CA GLU A 531 19.15 -12.15 12.93
C GLU A 531 18.93 -11.00 13.91
N ALA A 532 17.92 -11.14 14.76
CA ALA A 532 17.53 -10.15 15.75
C ALA A 532 18.27 -10.27 17.08
N GLU A 533 19.21 -11.22 17.20
CA GLU A 533 20.06 -11.35 18.37
C GLU A 533 21.04 -10.17 18.52
N PRO A 534 21.59 -9.94 19.73
CA PRO A 534 22.62 -8.92 19.94
C PRO A 534 23.82 -9.11 19.01
N GLY A 535 24.12 -8.11 18.17
CA GLY A 535 25.19 -8.18 17.15
C GLY A 535 24.80 -8.87 15.84
N GLY A 536 23.56 -9.34 15.71
CA GLY A 536 22.98 -9.86 14.46
C GLY A 536 22.60 -8.75 13.49
N THR A 537 22.57 -9.07 12.20
CA THR A 537 22.15 -8.14 11.13
C THR A 537 20.66 -8.34 10.86
N ARG A 538 19.87 -7.25 10.95
CA ARG A 538 18.42 -7.29 10.76
C ARG A 538 18.03 -6.72 9.41
N PHE A 539 17.15 -7.41 8.66
CA PHE A 539 16.66 -6.94 7.38
C PHE A 539 15.18 -6.53 7.48
N PHE A 540 14.92 -5.24 7.27
CA PHE A 540 13.59 -4.64 7.35
C PHE A 540 13.01 -4.49 5.94
N TYR A 541 11.87 -5.11 5.67
CA TYR A 541 11.29 -5.13 4.33
C TYR A 541 10.25 -4.01 4.11
N GLY A 542 10.61 -3.03 3.27
CA GLY A 542 9.72 -1.99 2.76
C GLY A 542 9.28 -2.29 1.33
N LYS A 543 7.96 -2.26 1.08
CA LYS A 543 7.41 -2.51 -0.26
C LYS A 543 6.55 -1.35 -0.75
N GLU A 544 6.94 -0.79 -1.88
CA GLU A 544 6.13 0.16 -2.64
C GLU A 544 4.85 -0.51 -3.18
N ASN A 545 3.74 0.22 -3.08
CA ASN A 545 2.42 -0.25 -3.52
C ASN A 545 1.81 0.80 -4.45
N PHE A 546 2.26 0.81 -5.71
CA PHE A 546 1.65 1.58 -6.79
C PHE A 546 1.17 0.64 -7.89
#